data_AF-A0A1L9BDC9-F1
#
_entry.id   AF-A0A1L9BDC9-F1
#
_cell.length_a   1.000
_cell.length_b   1.000
_cell.length_c   1.000
_cell.angle_alpha   90.00
_cell.angle_beta   90.00
_cell.angle_gamma   90.00
#
_symmetry.space_group_name_H-M   'P 1'
#
loop_
_entity.id
_entity.type
_entity.pdbx_description
1 polymer ?
#
loop_
_entity_poly.entity_id
_entity_poly.type
_entity_poly.pdbx_seq_one_letter_code
_entity_poly.pdbx_strand_id
1 'polypeptide(L)'
;MSRNIHYENREIQGERLELTDKEASYWLGPNLTLRGCTVVIGVSRRQFVPMWGSLIDCTIEAKRQVEDLWWTRMRFEGCRFKGRYSGVGFGQRVGVDTWWEHGGIANCDFSEARLDLCSFHGCDMRTIQLPKWPCFTILDPLKHGPELLSVPWPGDFFPVTLQGPSKERPDRAALSFYAPAEAKRSGVSLEELKAAVERFDFIVR
;
A
#
# COMPACT_ATOMS: atom_id res chain seq x y z
N MET A 1 -16.90 15.42 -21.14
CA MET A 1 -17.34 14.57 -20.01
C MET A 1 -16.45 13.34 -20.01
N SER A 2 -15.80 12.99 -18.91
CA SER A 2 -14.99 11.77 -18.84
C SER A 2 -15.92 10.55 -18.94
N ARG A 3 -15.53 9.56 -19.74
CA ARG A 3 -16.29 8.32 -19.88
C ARG A 3 -16.15 7.49 -18.60
N ASN A 4 -17.25 7.08 -17.99
CA ASN A 4 -17.17 6.18 -16.84
C ASN A 4 -17.20 4.72 -17.32
N ILE A 5 -16.25 3.92 -16.86
CA ILE A 5 -16.16 2.48 -17.12
C ILE A 5 -16.33 1.77 -15.79
N HIS A 6 -17.41 0.99 -15.69
CA HIS A 6 -17.82 0.31 -14.47
C HIS A 6 -17.51 -1.19 -14.56
N TYR A 7 -16.87 -1.72 -13.53
CA TYR A 7 -16.68 -3.14 -13.29
C TYR A 7 -17.36 -3.48 -11.97
N GLU A 8 -18.63 -3.86 -12.01
CA GLU A 8 -19.45 -4.08 -10.82
C GLU A 8 -20.39 -5.29 -10.99
N ASN A 9 -20.79 -5.89 -9.86
CA ASN A 9 -21.75 -7.01 -9.78
C ASN A 9 -21.43 -8.19 -10.70
N ARG A 10 -20.15 -8.57 -10.79
CA ARG A 10 -19.71 -9.66 -11.66
C ARG A 10 -18.41 -10.30 -11.20
N GLU A 11 -18.17 -11.50 -11.70
CA GLU A 11 -16.90 -12.20 -11.60
C GLU A 11 -16.19 -12.19 -12.96
N ILE A 12 -14.88 -11.95 -12.95
CA ILE A 12 -14.01 -12.01 -14.13
C ILE A 12 -12.83 -12.91 -13.79
N GLN A 13 -12.50 -13.83 -14.70
CA GLN A 13 -11.48 -14.84 -14.45
C GLN A 13 -10.44 -14.86 -15.57
N GLY A 14 -9.15 -14.89 -15.21
CA GLY A 14 -8.04 -15.08 -16.15
C GLY A 14 -7.82 -13.94 -17.16
N GLU A 15 -8.52 -12.82 -17.02
CA GLU A 15 -8.46 -11.72 -17.98
C GLU A 15 -7.35 -10.72 -17.66
N ARG A 16 -6.93 -9.98 -18.70
CA ARG A 16 -6.07 -8.81 -18.57
C ARG A 16 -6.90 -7.53 -18.71
N LEU A 17 -7.09 -6.82 -17.61
CA LEU A 17 -7.82 -5.55 -17.56
C LEU A 17 -6.84 -4.38 -17.68
N GLU A 18 -6.92 -3.63 -18.77
CA GLU A 18 -6.07 -2.45 -18.98
C GLU A 18 -6.81 -1.16 -18.64
N LEU A 19 -6.45 -0.56 -17.50
CA LEU A 19 -6.99 0.72 -17.01
C LEU A 19 -6.04 1.85 -17.43
N THR A 20 -6.02 2.17 -18.73
CA THR A 20 -5.02 3.06 -19.34
C THR A 20 -5.61 4.25 -20.11
N ASP A 21 -6.92 4.26 -20.37
CA ASP A 21 -7.56 5.38 -21.06
C ASP A 21 -7.58 6.63 -20.17
N LYS A 22 -6.89 7.68 -20.62
CA LYS A 22 -6.72 8.94 -19.87
C LYS A 22 -7.98 9.79 -19.87
N GLU A 23 -8.96 9.52 -20.73
CA GLU A 23 -10.25 10.22 -20.76
C GLU A 23 -11.34 9.45 -20.01
N ALA A 24 -11.03 8.25 -19.51
CA ALA A 24 -11.94 7.42 -18.75
C ALA A 24 -11.72 7.55 -17.23
N SER A 25 -12.80 7.32 -16.49
CA SER A 25 -12.78 7.03 -15.04
C SER A 25 -13.23 5.59 -14.81
N TYR A 26 -12.41 4.82 -14.12
CA TYR A 26 -12.59 3.40 -13.86
C TYR A 26 -13.13 3.19 -12.45
N TRP A 27 -14.29 2.54 -12.36
CA TRP A 27 -14.94 2.17 -11.11
C TRP A 27 -14.80 0.65 -10.93
N LEU A 28 -14.11 0.22 -9.87
CA LEU A 28 -13.96 -1.19 -9.51
C LEU A 28 -14.83 -1.48 -8.29
N GLY A 29 -15.88 -2.27 -8.50
CA GLY A 29 -16.94 -2.52 -7.53
C GLY A 29 -18.14 -1.57 -7.69
N PRO A 30 -19.22 -1.81 -6.94
CA PRO A 30 -19.37 -2.81 -5.88
C PRO A 30 -19.46 -4.26 -6.38
N ASN A 31 -19.30 -5.25 -5.49
CA ASN A 31 -19.48 -6.68 -5.81
C ASN A 31 -18.66 -7.19 -7.00
N LEU A 32 -17.43 -6.71 -7.19
CA LEU A 32 -16.53 -7.22 -8.22
C LEU A 32 -15.67 -8.34 -7.64
N THR A 33 -15.57 -9.47 -8.35
CA THR A 33 -14.55 -10.49 -8.09
C THR A 33 -13.66 -10.64 -9.31
N LEU A 34 -12.35 -10.48 -9.13
CA LEU A 34 -11.34 -10.78 -10.15
C LEU A 34 -10.53 -11.96 -9.65
N ARG A 35 -10.40 -13.03 -10.46
CA ARG A 35 -9.64 -14.23 -10.10
C ARG A 35 -8.61 -14.57 -11.16
N GLY A 36 -7.35 -14.68 -10.78
CA GLY A 36 -6.27 -15.01 -11.72
C GLY A 36 -6.08 -13.94 -12.82
N CYS A 37 -6.57 -12.72 -12.59
CA CYS A 37 -6.53 -11.65 -13.58
C CYS A 37 -5.22 -10.85 -13.50
N THR A 38 -4.88 -10.16 -14.59
CA THR A 38 -3.88 -9.09 -14.55
C THR A 38 -4.57 -7.73 -14.66
N VAL A 39 -4.40 -6.87 -13.66
CA VAL A 39 -4.96 -5.52 -13.62
C VAL A 39 -3.85 -4.51 -13.83
N VAL A 40 -3.89 -3.81 -14.95
CA VAL A 40 -2.87 -2.83 -15.34
C VAL A 40 -3.37 -1.43 -15.06
N ILE A 41 -2.70 -0.71 -14.17
CA ILE A 41 -3.06 0.64 -13.76
C ILE A 41 -2.12 1.63 -14.47
N GLY A 42 -2.64 2.29 -15.51
CA GLY A 42 -1.95 3.35 -16.26
C GLY A 42 -2.55 4.74 -16.06
N VAL A 43 -3.70 4.85 -15.39
CA VAL A 43 -4.39 6.11 -15.10
C VAL A 43 -3.93 6.77 -13.81
N SER A 44 -4.30 8.03 -13.60
CA SER A 44 -4.05 8.75 -12.35
C SER A 44 -5.06 8.37 -11.26
N ARG A 45 -4.75 8.72 -10.00
CA ARG A 45 -5.66 8.60 -8.84
C ARG A 45 -7.08 9.12 -9.13
N ARG A 46 -7.20 10.27 -9.82
CA ARG A 46 -8.50 10.93 -10.07
C ARG A 46 -9.43 10.10 -10.96
N GLN A 47 -8.87 9.14 -11.69
CA GLN A 47 -9.57 8.32 -12.68
C GLN A 47 -9.77 6.90 -12.20
N PHE A 48 -9.36 6.59 -10.98
CA PHE A 48 -9.42 5.26 -10.43
C PHE A 48 -10.20 5.30 -9.13
N VAL A 49 -11.37 4.69 -9.13
CA VAL A 49 -12.30 4.69 -8.00
C VAL A 49 -12.46 3.26 -7.49
N PRO A 50 -11.68 2.87 -6.46
CA PRO A 50 -11.87 1.60 -5.78
C PRO A 50 -13.09 1.71 -4.86
N MET A 51 -14.14 0.96 -5.17
CA MET A 51 -15.34 0.89 -4.34
C MET A 51 -15.16 -0.22 -3.31
N TRP A 52 -15.53 -1.44 -3.66
CA TRP A 52 -15.22 -2.65 -2.89
C TRP A 52 -15.38 -3.89 -3.79
N GLY A 53 -14.56 -4.89 -3.54
CA GLY A 53 -14.46 -6.09 -4.37
C GLY A 53 -13.28 -6.95 -3.93
N SER A 54 -13.17 -8.15 -4.50
CA SER A 54 -12.11 -9.11 -4.19
C SER A 54 -11.23 -9.36 -5.41
N LEU A 55 -9.92 -9.24 -5.24
CA LEU A 55 -8.91 -9.69 -6.18
C LEU A 55 -8.22 -10.90 -5.57
N ILE A 56 -8.25 -12.02 -6.27
CA ILE A 56 -7.75 -13.31 -5.79
C ILE A 56 -6.78 -13.87 -6.83
N ASP A 57 -5.56 -14.16 -6.40
CA ASP A 57 -4.47 -14.67 -7.26
C ASP A 57 -4.20 -13.77 -8.48
N CYS A 58 -4.40 -12.46 -8.33
CA CYS A 58 -4.24 -11.48 -9.40
C CYS A 58 -2.82 -10.90 -9.44
N THR A 59 -2.41 -10.43 -10.61
CA THR A 59 -1.25 -9.53 -10.75
C THR A 59 -1.74 -8.09 -10.94
N ILE A 60 -1.26 -7.16 -10.13
CA ILE A 60 -1.56 -5.73 -10.22
C ILE A 60 -0.30 -5.01 -10.71
N GLU A 61 -0.37 -4.45 -11.92
CA GLU A 61 0.75 -3.79 -12.58
C GLU A 61 0.56 -2.26 -12.63
N ALA A 62 1.28 -1.52 -11.80
CA ALA A 62 1.32 -0.07 -11.86
C ALA A 62 2.27 0.43 -12.97
N LYS A 63 1.76 0.63 -14.18
CA LYS A 63 2.50 1.27 -15.30
C LYS A 63 2.77 2.76 -15.02
N ARG A 64 1.87 3.41 -14.28
CA ARG A 64 2.05 4.74 -13.70
C ARG A 64 2.13 4.61 -12.19
N GLN A 65 2.86 5.51 -11.52
CA GLN A 65 2.88 5.54 -10.05
C GLN A 65 1.45 5.74 -9.52
N VAL A 66 1.04 4.85 -8.62
CA VAL A 66 -0.24 4.94 -7.90
C VAL A 66 0.00 5.76 -6.64
N GLU A 67 -0.76 6.84 -6.48
CA GLU A 67 -0.51 7.86 -5.45
C GLU A 67 -1.77 8.15 -4.62
N ASP A 68 -1.60 8.28 -3.30
CA ASP A 68 -2.60 8.77 -2.33
C ASP A 68 -3.96 8.08 -2.43
N LEU A 69 -3.92 6.75 -2.45
CA LEU A 69 -5.08 5.92 -2.71
C LEU A 69 -5.33 4.92 -1.58
N TRP A 70 -6.58 4.86 -1.13
CA TRP A 70 -7.01 3.92 -0.10
C TRP A 70 -7.70 2.74 -0.76
N TRP A 71 -7.01 1.59 -0.78
CA TRP A 71 -7.57 0.31 -1.21
C TRP A 71 -8.19 -0.47 -0.06
N THR A 72 -8.54 0.23 1.01
CA THR A 72 -8.90 -0.35 2.30
C THR A 72 -10.31 -0.95 2.34
N ARG A 73 -11.03 -0.82 1.23
CA ARG A 73 -12.33 -1.44 0.95
C ARG A 73 -12.23 -2.59 -0.06
N MET A 74 -11.05 -2.79 -0.64
CA MET A 74 -10.77 -3.89 -1.56
C MET A 74 -10.11 -5.02 -0.78
N ARG A 75 -10.46 -6.26 -1.12
CA ARG A 75 -9.80 -7.46 -0.63
C ARG A 75 -8.78 -7.94 -1.66
N PHE A 76 -7.57 -8.21 -1.20
CA PHE A 76 -6.52 -8.84 -1.99
C PHE A 76 -6.07 -10.13 -1.30
N GLU A 77 -6.15 -11.23 -2.03
CA GLU A 77 -5.74 -12.55 -1.56
C GLU A 77 -4.78 -13.14 -2.60
N GLY A 78 -3.60 -13.62 -2.20
CA GLY A 78 -2.70 -14.31 -3.14
C GLY A 78 -2.13 -13.41 -4.26
N CYS A 79 -2.27 -12.08 -4.14
CA CYS A 79 -2.00 -11.16 -5.25
C CYS A 79 -0.53 -10.72 -5.32
N ARG A 80 -0.05 -10.45 -6.53
CA ARG A 80 1.27 -9.87 -6.78
C ARG A 80 1.15 -8.41 -7.21
N PHE A 81 1.94 -7.52 -6.61
CA PHE A 81 2.00 -6.10 -6.93
C PHE A 81 3.33 -5.77 -7.61
N LYS A 82 3.25 -5.00 -8.71
CA LYS A 82 4.42 -4.55 -9.47
C LYS A 82 4.34 -3.06 -9.74
N GLY A 83 5.50 -2.40 -9.78
CA GLY A 83 5.60 -0.98 -10.10
C GLY A 83 5.67 -0.09 -8.87
N ARG A 84 5.20 1.17 -8.97
CA ARG A 84 5.44 2.19 -7.94
C ARG A 84 4.15 2.58 -7.23
N TYR A 85 4.19 2.57 -5.90
CA TYR A 85 3.10 2.96 -5.02
C TYR A 85 3.61 3.98 -4.01
N SER A 86 2.89 5.10 -3.87
CA SER A 86 3.23 6.17 -2.94
C SER A 86 1.98 6.59 -2.15
N GLY A 87 2.03 6.62 -0.82
CA GLY A 87 0.86 7.03 -0.02
C GLY A 87 -0.36 6.11 -0.16
N VAL A 88 -0.15 4.85 -0.56
CA VAL A 88 -1.22 3.86 -0.74
C VAL A 88 -1.49 3.12 0.56
N GLY A 89 -2.77 3.01 0.95
CA GLY A 89 -3.21 2.22 2.09
C GLY A 89 -3.85 0.90 1.68
N PHE A 90 -3.39 -0.18 2.30
CA PHE A 90 -3.85 -1.56 2.08
C PHE A 90 -4.49 -2.14 3.33
N GLY A 91 -5.29 -3.19 3.14
CA GLY A 91 -5.91 -3.92 4.25
C GLY A 91 -7.07 -3.15 4.89
N GLN A 92 -7.46 -3.54 6.08
CA GLN A 92 -8.71 -3.13 6.68
C GLN A 92 -8.52 -1.99 7.68
N ARG A 93 -9.10 -0.80 7.38
CA ARG A 93 -9.11 0.36 8.28
C ARG A 93 -10.37 0.40 9.14
N VAL A 94 -10.36 -0.39 10.21
CA VAL A 94 -11.53 -0.65 11.07
C VAL A 94 -12.11 0.66 11.61
N GLY A 95 -13.40 0.88 11.38
CA GLY A 95 -14.13 2.04 11.91
C GLY A 95 -13.76 3.39 11.28
N VAL A 96 -13.03 3.40 10.17
CA VAL A 96 -12.63 4.64 9.47
C VAL A 96 -13.32 4.77 8.11
N ASP A 97 -13.15 3.76 7.27
CA ASP A 97 -13.70 3.78 5.92
C ASP A 97 -15.08 3.15 5.92
N THR A 98 -16.00 3.67 5.11
CA THR A 98 -17.25 2.95 4.85
C THR A 98 -16.94 1.64 4.15
N TRP A 99 -17.65 0.56 4.48
CA TRP A 99 -17.43 -0.77 3.89
C TRP A 99 -16.04 -1.37 4.21
N TRP A 100 -15.44 -0.97 5.34
CA TRP A 100 -14.14 -1.48 5.79
C TRP A 100 -14.16 -3.01 5.98
N GLU A 101 -15.31 -3.60 6.32
CA GLU A 101 -15.53 -5.03 6.48
C GLU A 101 -15.25 -5.84 5.19
N HIS A 102 -15.33 -5.19 4.03
CA HIS A 102 -15.02 -5.79 2.73
C HIS A 102 -13.54 -5.75 2.39
N GLY A 103 -12.78 -4.87 3.04
CA GLY A 103 -11.33 -4.76 2.87
C GLY A 103 -10.58 -5.98 3.37
N GLY A 104 -9.34 -6.11 2.93
CA GLY A 104 -8.42 -7.11 3.46
C GLY A 104 -7.19 -7.28 2.58
N ILE A 105 -6.11 -7.75 3.17
CA ILE A 105 -4.92 -8.15 2.42
C ILE A 105 -4.27 -9.33 3.11
N ALA A 106 -4.01 -10.40 2.36
CA ALA A 106 -3.27 -11.55 2.85
C ALA A 106 -2.58 -12.29 1.70
N ASN A 107 -1.51 -13.00 2.03
CA ASN A 107 -0.75 -13.85 1.11
C ASN A 107 -0.28 -13.11 -0.16
N CYS A 108 0.05 -11.82 -0.04
CA CYS A 108 0.39 -10.96 -1.17
C CYS A 108 1.90 -10.74 -1.32
N ASP A 109 2.35 -10.58 -2.56
CA ASP A 109 3.75 -10.39 -2.94
C ASP A 109 4.00 -8.99 -3.50
N PHE A 110 4.84 -8.22 -2.82
CA PHE A 110 5.30 -6.88 -3.21
C PHE A 110 6.78 -6.86 -3.58
N SER A 111 7.44 -8.01 -3.79
CA SER A 111 8.88 -8.09 -4.08
C SER A 111 9.30 -7.34 -5.35
N GLU A 112 8.38 -7.18 -6.31
CA GLU A 112 8.57 -6.43 -7.56
C GLU A 112 7.97 -5.00 -7.49
N ALA A 113 7.55 -4.55 -6.30
CA ALA A 113 7.00 -3.23 -6.08
C ALA A 113 8.01 -2.30 -5.40
N ARG A 114 7.82 -0.99 -5.62
CA ARG A 114 8.44 0.08 -4.83
C ARG A 114 7.34 0.71 -3.99
N LEU A 115 7.51 0.68 -2.67
CA LEU A 115 6.56 1.23 -1.71
C LEU A 115 7.17 2.47 -1.05
N ASP A 116 6.46 3.59 -1.09
CA ASP A 116 6.86 4.82 -0.39
C ASP A 116 5.68 5.40 0.38
N LEU A 117 5.84 5.65 1.69
CA LEU A 117 4.74 6.12 2.54
C LEU A 117 3.47 5.24 2.47
N CYS A 118 3.62 3.95 2.17
CA CYS A 118 2.51 3.01 2.05
C CYS A 118 2.19 2.38 3.41
N SER A 119 0.91 2.19 3.71
CA SER A 119 0.48 1.67 5.02
C SER A 119 -0.36 0.41 4.89
N PHE A 120 -0.19 -0.50 5.84
CA PHE A 120 -0.94 -1.75 5.95
C PHE A 120 -1.77 -1.74 7.23
N HIS A 121 -3.04 -2.11 7.12
CA HIS A 121 -4.01 -2.03 8.22
C HIS A 121 -4.74 -3.37 8.40
N GLY A 122 -5.04 -3.75 9.64
CA GLY A 122 -5.90 -4.88 9.98
C GLY A 122 -5.48 -6.21 9.34
N CYS A 123 -4.19 -6.44 9.13
CA CYS A 123 -3.67 -7.62 8.42
C CYS A 123 -2.48 -8.25 9.13
N ASP A 124 -2.26 -9.54 8.85
CA ASP A 124 -1.08 -10.27 9.32
C ASP A 124 0.09 -10.07 8.35
N MET A 125 1.07 -9.25 8.76
CA MET A 125 2.24 -8.94 7.94
C MET A 125 3.14 -10.15 7.66
N ARG A 126 3.00 -11.27 8.40
CA ARG A 126 3.74 -12.51 8.10
C ARG A 126 3.30 -13.14 6.77
N THR A 127 2.12 -12.78 6.27
CA THR A 127 1.58 -13.24 5.00
C THR A 127 1.98 -12.34 3.83
N ILE A 128 2.67 -11.23 4.09
CA ILE A 128 3.01 -10.23 3.08
C ILE A 128 4.50 -10.32 2.76
N GLN A 129 4.83 -10.66 1.53
CA GLN A 129 6.21 -10.61 1.05
C GLN A 129 6.54 -9.17 0.66
N LEU A 130 7.37 -8.51 1.49
CA LEU A 130 7.76 -7.12 1.32
C LEU A 130 8.88 -6.95 0.28
N PRO A 131 8.97 -5.77 -0.37
CA PRO A 131 10.12 -5.45 -1.21
C PRO A 131 11.39 -5.35 -0.37
N LYS A 132 12.51 -5.74 -0.98
CA LYS A 132 13.83 -5.60 -0.37
C LYS A 132 14.34 -4.16 -0.46
N TRP A 133 15.46 -3.90 0.19
CA TRP A 133 16.24 -2.67 0.09
C TRP A 133 16.39 -2.28 -1.39
N PRO A 134 16.13 -1.00 -1.75
CA PRO A 134 16.07 0.17 -0.87
C PRO A 134 14.68 0.53 -0.32
N CYS A 135 13.72 -0.40 -0.34
CA CYS A 135 12.52 -0.26 0.49
C CYS A 135 12.80 -0.77 1.91
N PHE A 136 12.14 -0.19 2.90
CA PHE A 136 12.10 -0.72 4.26
C PHE A 136 10.71 -0.55 4.86
N THR A 137 10.35 -1.41 5.81
CA THR A 137 9.02 -1.42 6.42
C THR A 137 9.12 -1.55 7.92
N ILE A 138 8.52 -0.61 8.64
CA ILE A 138 8.39 -0.64 10.09
C ILE A 138 7.15 -1.48 10.43
N LEU A 139 7.35 -2.62 11.09
CA LEU A 139 6.26 -3.46 11.59
C LEU A 139 5.78 -2.96 12.96
N ASP A 140 4.48 -3.08 13.21
CA ASP A 140 3.79 -2.71 14.44
C ASP A 140 4.29 -1.37 15.04
N PRO A 141 4.29 -0.27 14.27
CA PRO A 141 4.96 0.98 14.66
C PRO A 141 4.44 1.59 15.97
N LEU A 142 3.19 1.31 16.36
CA LEU A 142 2.65 1.74 17.66
C LEU A 142 3.18 0.91 18.82
N LYS A 143 3.34 -0.41 18.62
CA LYS A 143 3.90 -1.31 19.63
C LYS A 143 5.37 -0.97 19.90
N HIS A 144 6.13 -0.71 18.84
CA HIS A 144 7.55 -0.35 18.90
C HIS A 144 7.80 1.16 19.02
N GLY A 145 6.75 1.94 19.31
CA GLY A 145 6.83 3.38 19.46
C GLY A 145 7.89 3.82 20.48
N PRO A 146 7.94 3.28 21.70
CA PRO A 146 8.96 3.63 22.67
C PRO A 146 10.39 3.43 22.16
N GLU A 147 10.67 2.32 21.47
CA GLU A 147 11.99 2.02 20.90
C GLU A 147 12.34 3.00 19.77
N LEU A 148 11.39 3.25 18.86
CA LEU A 148 11.53 4.22 17.77
C LEU A 148 11.80 5.65 18.30
N LEU A 149 11.25 6.01 19.47
CA LEU A 149 11.45 7.31 20.12
C LEU A 149 12.71 7.39 20.97
N SER A 150 13.30 6.26 21.35
CA SER A 150 14.45 6.22 22.25
C SER A 150 15.78 6.53 21.57
N VAL A 151 15.79 6.65 20.24
CA VAL A 151 17.01 6.89 19.47
C VAL A 151 16.91 8.18 18.64
N PRO A 152 18.04 8.88 18.43
CA PRO A 152 18.08 9.93 17.44
C PRO A 152 18.01 9.30 16.04
N TRP A 153 17.10 9.82 15.22
CA TRP A 153 17.05 9.55 13.79
C TRP A 153 17.90 10.57 13.03
N PRO A 154 18.47 10.21 11.87
CA PRO A 154 19.25 11.14 11.09
C PRO A 154 18.33 12.19 10.44
N GLY A 155 18.76 13.46 10.50
CA GLY A 155 18.05 14.60 9.93
C GLY A 155 16.63 14.75 10.47
N ASP A 156 15.70 15.10 9.59
CA ASP A 156 14.29 15.29 9.94
C ASP A 156 13.46 13.99 9.84
N PHE A 157 14.11 12.84 9.65
CA PHE A 157 13.37 11.59 9.59
C PHE A 157 12.73 11.32 10.94
N PHE A 158 11.43 11.15 10.94
CA PHE A 158 10.70 10.71 12.09
C PHE A 158 9.55 9.82 11.63
N PRO A 159 9.37 8.62 12.21
CA PRO A 159 8.22 7.80 11.88
C PRO A 159 6.93 8.56 12.17
N VAL A 160 6.28 9.07 11.11
CA VAL A 160 5.05 9.91 11.14
C VAL A 160 3.92 9.29 11.96
N THR A 161 3.96 7.98 12.20
CA THR A 161 3.01 7.23 13.03
C THR A 161 2.97 7.62 14.50
N LEU A 162 3.92 8.43 14.99
CA LEU A 162 4.05 8.76 16.41
C LEU A 162 3.58 10.18 16.78
N GLN A 163 3.04 10.94 15.82
CA GLN A 163 2.49 12.29 16.05
C GLN A 163 1.06 12.46 15.53
N GLY A 164 0.30 13.33 16.21
CA GLY A 164 -1.06 13.73 15.80
C GLY A 164 -2.13 12.62 15.90
N PRO A 165 -3.30 12.81 15.25
CA PRO A 165 -4.41 11.83 15.24
C PRO A 165 -4.05 10.46 14.66
N SER A 166 -2.89 10.35 14.01
CA SER A 166 -2.32 9.11 13.48
C SER A 166 -1.74 8.19 14.55
N LYS A 167 -1.55 8.69 15.79
CA LYS A 167 -1.02 7.97 16.97
C LYS A 167 -2.01 6.93 17.53
N GLU A 168 -3.29 7.02 17.17
CA GLU A 168 -4.38 6.20 17.73
C GLU A 168 -4.95 5.20 16.71
N ARG A 169 -4.07 4.52 15.96
CA ARG A 169 -4.48 3.56 14.92
C ARG A 169 -4.02 2.15 15.26
N PRO A 170 -4.68 1.45 16.21
CA PRO A 170 -4.29 0.09 16.60
C PRO A 170 -4.39 -0.91 15.45
N ASP A 171 -5.12 -0.58 14.38
CA ASP A 171 -5.22 -1.34 13.15
C ASP A 171 -3.97 -1.20 12.26
N ARG A 172 -3.08 -0.21 12.45
CA ARG A 172 -1.89 -0.04 11.61
C ARG A 172 -0.85 -1.12 11.93
N ALA A 173 -0.75 -2.11 11.04
CA ALA A 173 0.18 -3.22 11.15
C ALA A 173 1.58 -2.88 10.61
N ALA A 174 1.69 -2.01 9.59
CA ALA A 174 3.00 -1.61 9.06
C ALA A 174 2.99 -0.28 8.30
N LEU A 175 4.19 0.31 8.15
CA LEU A 175 4.46 1.46 7.29
C LEU A 175 5.73 1.23 6.47
N SER A 176 5.62 1.30 5.14
CA SER A 176 6.71 1.09 4.18
C SER A 176 7.18 2.39 3.57
N PHE A 177 8.49 2.49 3.36
CA PHE A 177 9.18 3.66 2.82
C PHE A 177 10.16 3.26 1.72
N TYR A 178 10.42 4.20 0.81
CA TYR A 178 11.49 4.08 -0.16
C TYR A 178 12.65 4.98 0.28
N ALA A 179 13.74 4.37 0.76
CA ALA A 179 14.84 5.08 1.42
C ALA A 179 15.42 6.24 0.61
N PRO A 180 15.60 6.18 -0.73
CA PRO A 180 16.12 7.31 -1.49
C PRO A 180 15.16 8.52 -1.52
N ALA A 181 13.84 8.29 -1.50
CA ALA A 181 12.89 9.39 -1.41
C ALA A 181 12.86 9.97 0.01
N GLU A 182 12.94 9.10 1.03
CA GLU A 182 12.99 9.54 2.43
C GLU A 182 14.27 10.31 2.75
N ALA A 183 15.44 9.81 2.35
CA ALA A 183 16.72 10.49 2.52
C ALA A 183 16.69 11.93 1.95
N LYS A 184 16.05 12.11 0.78
CA LYS A 184 15.83 13.43 0.19
C LYS A 184 14.87 14.29 1.01
N ARG A 185 13.78 13.72 1.56
CA ARG A 185 12.81 14.44 2.41
C ARG A 185 13.43 14.89 3.72
N SER A 186 14.26 14.04 4.32
CA SER A 186 14.87 14.28 5.64
C SER A 186 16.21 15.00 5.59
N GLY A 187 16.76 15.25 4.39
CA GLY A 187 18.04 15.95 4.22
C GLY A 187 19.27 15.14 4.63
N VAL A 188 19.23 13.80 4.47
CA VAL A 188 20.29 12.88 4.89
C VAL A 188 20.80 12.01 3.75
N SER A 189 21.93 11.33 3.96
CA SER A 189 22.41 10.34 3.00
C SER A 189 21.66 9.00 3.10
N LEU A 190 21.70 8.22 2.03
CA LEU A 190 21.11 6.89 2.00
C LEU A 190 21.78 5.93 3.00
N GLU A 191 23.09 6.06 3.21
CA GLU A 191 23.86 5.22 4.14
C GLU A 191 23.54 5.56 5.60
N GLU A 192 23.38 6.84 5.95
CA GLU A 192 22.94 7.24 7.30
C GLU A 192 21.55 6.69 7.61
N LEU A 193 20.62 6.79 6.65
CA LEU A 193 19.29 6.25 6.82
C LEU A 193 19.31 4.72 6.92
N LYS A 194 20.11 4.05 6.08
CA LYS A 194 20.33 2.60 6.16
C LYS A 194 20.83 2.22 7.56
N ALA A 195 21.94 2.79 8.01
CA ALA A 195 22.50 2.51 9.33
C ALA A 195 21.48 2.72 10.46
N ALA A 196 20.63 3.76 10.36
CA ALA A 196 19.58 4.00 11.35
C ALA A 196 18.50 2.89 11.37
N VAL A 197 18.02 2.46 10.20
CA VAL A 197 17.01 1.39 10.12
C VAL A 197 17.58 0.01 10.48
N GLU A 198 18.89 -0.20 10.30
CA GLU A 198 19.54 -1.48 10.61
C GLU A 198 19.62 -1.81 12.10
N ARG A 199 19.40 -0.81 12.96
CA ARG A 199 19.42 -0.94 14.43
C ARG A 199 18.20 -1.66 15.00
N PHE A 200 17.18 -1.92 14.17
CA PHE A 200 15.89 -2.43 14.61
C PHE A 200 15.53 -3.73 13.89
N ASP A 201 15.24 -4.77 14.67
CA ASP A 201 14.85 -6.08 14.15
C ASP A 201 13.41 -6.11 13.62
N PHE A 202 12.56 -5.19 14.08
CA PHE A 202 11.19 -5.02 13.59
C PHE A 202 11.08 -4.15 12.32
N ILE A 203 12.21 -3.70 11.76
CA ILE A 203 12.26 -3.02 10.47
C ILE A 203 12.76 -4.00 9.40
N VAL A 204 11.84 -4.44 8.55
CA VAL A 204 12.10 -5.35 7.43
C VAL A 204 12.70 -4.57 6.26
N ARG A 205 13.69 -5.18 5.62
CA ARG A 205 14.51 -4.63 4.54
C ARG A 205 14.77 -5.71 3.50
#